data_AF-A0A5J4PZS4-F1
#
_entry.id   AF-A0A5J4PZS4-F1
#
_cell.length_a   1.000
_cell.length_b   1.000
_cell.length_c   1.000
_cell.angle_alpha   90.00
_cell.angle_beta   90.00
_cell.angle_gamma   90.00
#
_symmetry.space_group_name_H-M   'P 1'
#
loop_
_entity.id
_entity.type
_entity.pdbx_description
1 polymer ?
#
loop_
_entity_poly.entity_id
_entity_poly.type
_entity_poly.pdbx_seq_one_letter_code
_entity_poly.pdbx_strand_id
1 'polypeptide(L)'
;GRIPSVREYAAVVEVNANTVMRSYDYLQSQNIIFNKRGIGFFITSGAQKRIFSLRRETFMKEDIKHFFKQLYTLGISLEEILAMYQDFKKNQ
;
A
#
# COMPACT_ATOMS: atom_id res chain seq x y z
N GLY A 1 17.61 -5.09 0.40
CA GLY A 1 18.66 -4.06 0.55
C GLY A 1 18.48 -3.32 1.86
N ARG A 2 19.53 -2.61 2.32
CA ARG A 2 19.44 -1.66 3.44
C ARG A 2 18.64 -0.45 2.98
N ILE A 3 17.80 0.10 3.86
CA ILE A 3 17.08 1.37 3.63
C ILE A 3 17.70 2.46 4.50
N PRO A 4 17.44 3.75 4.22
CA PRO A 4 17.89 4.84 5.08
C PRO A 4 17.46 4.62 6.54
N SER A 5 18.25 5.14 7.48
CA SER A 5 17.83 5.25 8.86
C SER A 5 16.69 6.26 9.00
N VAL A 6 15.98 6.20 10.14
CA VAL A 6 14.91 7.15 10.49
C VAL A 6 15.38 8.60 10.36
N ARG A 7 16.58 8.93 10.85
CA ARG A 7 17.12 10.30 10.81
C ARG A 7 17.50 10.74 9.40
N GLU A 8 18.14 9.85 8.63
CA GLU A 8 18.49 10.13 7.23
C GLU A 8 17.23 10.37 6.39
N TYR A 9 16.21 9.52 6.53
CA TYR A 9 14.98 9.67 5.77
C TYR A 9 14.19 10.91 6.21
N ALA A 10 14.10 11.18 7.52
CA ALA A 10 13.47 12.38 8.06
C ALA A 10 14.06 13.68 7.49
N ALA A 11 15.38 13.75 7.34
CA ALA A 11 16.04 14.89 6.70
C ALA A 11 15.69 15.01 5.21
N VAL A 12 15.65 13.89 4.48
CA VAL A 12 15.33 13.87 3.05
C VAL A 12 13.90 14.33 2.76
N VAL A 13 12.93 13.91 3.58
CA VAL A 13 11.52 14.27 3.39
C VAL A 13 11.08 15.48 4.21
N GLU A 14 12.02 16.14 4.91
CA GLU A 14 11.77 17.29 5.79
C GLU A 14 10.64 17.06 6.81
N VAL A 15 10.53 15.82 7.32
CA VAL A 15 9.50 15.42 8.28
C VAL A 15 10.12 15.13 9.65
N ASN A 16 9.35 15.35 10.71
CA ASN A 16 9.76 15.02 12.07
C ASN A 16 10.21 13.54 12.21
N ALA A 17 11.37 13.32 12.86
CA ALA A 17 11.95 11.99 13.03
C ALA A 17 11.03 11.00 13.77
N ASN A 18 10.20 11.47 14.71
CA ASN A 18 9.23 10.62 15.40
C ASN A 18 8.11 10.15 14.46
N THR A 19 7.70 10.99 13.50
CA THR A 19 6.72 10.59 12.48
C THR A 19 7.29 9.49 11.58
N VAL A 20 8.54 9.65 11.12
CA VAL A 20 9.23 8.61 10.33
C VAL A 20 9.41 7.33 11.14
N MET A 21 9.76 7.45 12.43
CA MET A 21 9.87 6.29 13.33
C MET A 21 8.55 5.52 13.40
N ARG A 22 7.41 6.19 13.59
CA ARG A 22 6.09 5.54 13.58
C ARG A 22 5.81 4.82 12.27
N SER A 23 6.19 5.40 11.13
CA SER A 23 6.07 4.72 9.83
C SER A 23 6.96 3.49 9.73
N TYR A 24 8.19 3.53 10.26
CA TYR A 24 9.09 2.37 10.27
C TYR A 24 8.57 1.26 11.18
N ASP A 25 8.06 1.61 12.36
CA ASP A 25 7.42 0.66 13.28
C ASP A 25 6.21 -0.01 12.62
N TYR A 26 5.39 0.76 11.90
CA TYR A 26 4.29 0.21 11.11
C TYR A 26 4.79 -0.78 10.06
N LEU A 27 5.78 -0.40 9.23
CA LEU A 27 6.35 -1.30 8.22
C LEU A 27 6.98 -2.57 8.83
N GLN A 28 7.57 -2.47 10.02
CA GLN A 28 8.06 -3.64 10.76
C GLN A 28 6.91 -4.55 11.21
N SER A 29 5.83 -3.98 11.76
CA SER A 29 4.65 -4.75 12.17
C SER A 29 4.01 -5.50 11.00
N GLN A 30 4.07 -4.92 9.80
CA GLN A 30 3.60 -5.55 8.55
C GLN A 30 4.62 -6.53 7.94
N ASN A 31 5.77 -6.72 8.59
CA ASN A 31 6.87 -7.57 8.13
C ASN A 31 7.37 -7.19 6.71
N ILE A 32 7.32 -5.90 6.39
CA ILE A 32 7.82 -5.31 5.14
C ILE A 32 9.30 -4.98 5.28
N ILE A 33 9.71 -4.50 6.45
CA ILE A 33 11.10 -4.25 6.81
C ILE A 33 11.43 -4.94 8.13
N PHE A 34 12.71 -5.13 8.39
CA PHE A 34 13.21 -5.61 9.68
C PHE A 34 14.45 -4.83 10.11
N ASN A 35 14.65 -4.72 11.41
CA ASN A 35 15.83 -4.10 11.98
C ASN A 35 16.90 -5.16 12.25
N LYS A 36 18.09 -4.99 11.66
CA LYS A 36 19.29 -5.73 12.05
C LYS A 36 20.02 -4.89 13.10
N ARG A 37 19.95 -5.32 14.36
CA ARG A 37 20.48 -4.59 15.54
C ARG A 37 21.89 -4.07 15.29
N GLY A 38 22.08 -2.77 15.50
CA GLY A 38 23.36 -2.08 15.31
C GLY A 38 23.76 -1.76 13.85
N ILE A 39 22.99 -2.22 12.86
CA ILE A 39 23.31 -2.05 11.42
C ILE A 39 22.24 -1.21 10.71
N GLY A 40 20.97 -1.35 11.11
CA GLY A 40 19.84 -0.58 10.60
C GLY A 40 18.77 -1.44 9.95
N PHE A 41 17.94 -0.81 9.12
CA PHE A 41 16.74 -1.43 8.55
C PHE A 41 16.98 -2.04 7.16
N PHE A 42 16.32 -3.16 6.92
CA PHE A 42 16.42 -3.92 5.68
C PHE A 42 15.04 -4.36 5.20
N ILE A 43 14.90 -4.49 3.89
CA ILE A 43 13.67 -5.02 3.27
C ILE A 43 13.57 -6.52 3.52
N THR A 44 12.43 -6.98 4.01
CA THR A 44 12.14 -8.41 4.20
C THR A 44 11.96 -9.11 2.85
N SER A 45 12.44 -10.36 2.74
CA SER A 45 12.15 -11.20 1.57
C SER A 45 10.63 -11.32 1.34
N GLY A 46 10.18 -11.09 0.11
CA GLY A 46 8.75 -11.11 -0.23
C GLY A 46 7.96 -9.87 0.20
N ALA A 47 8.62 -8.79 0.66
CA ALA A 47 7.97 -7.53 1.03
C ALA A 47 7.04 -6.99 -0.08
N GLN A 48 7.45 -7.07 -1.35
CA GLN A 48 6.62 -6.64 -2.48
C GLN A 48 5.26 -7.36 -2.50
N LYS A 49 5.25 -8.69 -2.35
CA LYS A 49 4.01 -9.47 -2.32
C LYS A 49 3.12 -9.07 -1.15
N ARG A 50 3.71 -8.83 0.03
CA ARG A 50 2.98 -8.34 1.21
C ARG A 50 2.35 -6.96 0.97
N ILE A 51 3.11 -6.04 0.39
CA ILE A 51 2.62 -4.69 0.05
C ILE A 51 1.43 -4.78 -0.91
N PHE A 52 1.52 -5.60 -1.97
CA PHE A 52 0.40 -5.81 -2.88
C PHE A 52 -0.82 -6.41 -2.19
N SER A 53 -0.61 -7.40 -1.32
CA SER A 53 -1.69 -8.01 -0.53
C SER A 53 -2.38 -6.98 0.36
N LEU A 54 -1.61 -6.18 1.11
CA LEU A 54 -2.14 -5.16 2.01
C LEU A 54 -2.95 -4.10 1.23
N ARG A 55 -2.40 -3.59 0.13
CA ARG A 55 -3.11 -2.63 -0.73
C ARG A 55 -4.39 -3.20 -1.32
N ARG A 56 -4.35 -4.46 -1.77
CA ARG A 56 -5.55 -5.16 -2.28
C ARG A 56 -6.61 -5.29 -1.18
N GLU A 57 -6.20 -5.64 0.04
CA GLU A 57 -7.10 -5.75 1.18
C GLU A 57 -7.76 -4.42 1.52
N THR A 58 -6.97 -3.33 1.60
CA THR A 58 -7.49 -1.98 1.83
C THR A 58 -8.49 -1.58 0.75
N PHE A 59 -8.12 -1.73 -0.53
CA PHE A 59 -9.01 -1.42 -1.65
C PHE A 59 -10.33 -2.21 -1.60
N MET A 60 -10.26 -3.50 -1.28
CA MET A 60 -11.44 -4.37 -1.19
C MET A 60 -12.31 -4.09 0.04
N LYS A 61 -11.79 -3.43 1.08
CA LYS A 61 -12.55 -3.10 2.29
C LYS A 61 -13.15 -1.69 2.22
N GLU A 62 -12.38 -0.74 1.72
CA GLU A 62 -12.69 0.69 1.82
C GLU A 62 -13.23 1.22 0.48
N ASP A 63 -12.43 1.08 -0.58
CA ASP A 63 -12.73 1.72 -1.87
C ASP A 63 -13.88 1.02 -2.61
N ILE A 64 -13.85 -0.31 -2.68
CA ILE A 64 -14.84 -1.07 -3.46
C ILE A 64 -16.26 -0.92 -2.88
N LYS A 65 -16.36 -0.76 -1.56
CA LYS A 65 -17.65 -0.59 -0.88
C LYS A 65 -18.29 0.74 -1.29
N HIS A 66 -17.50 1.80 -1.32
CA HIS A 66 -17.95 3.11 -1.81
C HIS A 66 -18.30 3.06 -3.30
N PHE A 67 -17.50 2.35 -4.10
CA PHE A 67 -17.77 2.16 -5.52
C PHE A 67 -19.11 1.45 -5.77
N PHE A 68 -19.37 0.31 -5.12
CA PHE A 68 -20.63 -0.43 -5.29
C PHE A 68 -21.86 0.38 -4.88
N LYS A 69 -21.75 1.21 -3.82
CA LYS A 69 -22.84 2.10 -3.43
C LYS A 69 -23.19 3.09 -4.55
N GLN A 70 -22.19 3.63 -5.25
CA GLN A 70 -22.41 4.54 -6.37
C GLN A 70 -23.05 3.83 -7.55
N LEU A 71 -22.56 2.64 -7.92
CA LEU A 71 -23.15 1.83 -8.99
C LEU A 71 -24.64 1.57 -8.75
N TYR A 72 -24.96 1.09 -7.54
CA TYR A 72 -26.34 0.82 -7.14
C TYR A 72 -27.22 2.08 -7.19
N THR A 73 -26.71 3.21 -6.69
CA THR A 73 -27.45 4.48 -6.67
C THR A 73 -27.73 5.01 -8.08
N LEU A 74 -26.81 4.80 -9.01
CA LEU A 74 -26.91 5.26 -10.39
C LEU A 74 -27.61 4.25 -11.31
N GLY A 75 -28.00 3.08 -10.80
CA GLY A 75 -28.61 2.02 -11.61
C GLY A 75 -27.65 1.37 -12.61
N ILE A 76 -26.33 1.46 -12.38
CA ILE A 76 -25.32 0.87 -13.25
C ILE A 76 -25.23 -0.63 -12.95
N SER A 77 -25.42 -1.44 -13.97
CA SER A 77 -25.39 -2.90 -13.88
C SER A 77 -23.96 -3.44 -13.77
N LEU A 78 -23.83 -4.68 -13.28
CA LEU A 78 -22.53 -5.33 -13.23
C LEU A 78 -22.01 -5.65 -14.63
N GLU A 79 -22.92 -5.94 -15.56
CA GLU A 79 -22.64 -6.24 -16.97
C GLU A 79 -21.95 -5.05 -17.66
N GLU A 80 -22.45 -3.82 -17.44
CA GLU A 80 -21.84 -2.59 -17.95
C GLU A 80 -20.41 -2.42 -17.42
N ILE A 81 -20.20 -2.62 -16.12
CA ILE A 81 -18.86 -2.51 -15.50
C ILE A 81 -17.91 -3.58 -16.01
N LEU A 82 -18.38 -4.82 -16.18
CA LEU A 82 -17.59 -5.89 -16.75
C LEU A 82 -17.17 -5.56 -18.19
N ALA A 83 -18.08 -5.02 -19.01
CA ALA A 83 -17.77 -4.59 -20.37
C ALA A 83 -16.69 -3.49 -20.39
N MET A 84 -16.84 -2.46 -19.55
CA MET A 84 -15.86 -1.38 -19.40
C MET A 84 -14.47 -1.91 -18.98
N TYR A 85 -14.43 -2.84 -18.02
CA TYR A 85 -13.17 -3.40 -17.55
C TYR A 85 -12.47 -4.28 -18.59
N GLN A 86 -13.23 -5.06 -19.37
CA GLN A 86 -12.68 -5.85 -20.46
C GLN A 86 -12.11 -4.96 -21.57
N ASP A 87 -12.77 -3.84 -21.88
CA ASP A 87 -12.25 -2.87 -22.84
C ASP A 87 -10.95 -2.22 -22.35
N PHE A 88 -10.93 -1.76 -21.09
CA PHE A 88 -9.72 -1.23 -20.47
C PHE A 88 -8.54 -2.21 -20.54
N LYS A 89 -8.77 -3.50 -20.27
CA LYS A 89 -7.73 -4.54 -20.32
C LYS A 89 -7.16 -4.75 -21.73
N LYS A 90 -7.94 -4.52 -22.79
CA LYS A 90 -7.46 -4.65 -24.18
C LYS A 90 -6.55 -3.48 -24.60
N ASN A 91 -6.70 -2.33 -23.95
CA ASN A 91 -5.97 -1.09 -24.26
C ASN A 91 -4.72 -0.88 -23.37
N GLN A 92 -4.37 -1.88 -22.56
CA GLN A 92 -3.16 -1.97 -21.73
C GLN A 92 -2.16 -2.93 -22.37
#